data_AF-A0A419H0F1-F1
#
_entry.id   AF-A0A419H0F1-F1
#
_cell.length_a   1.000
_cell.length_b   1.000
_cell.length_c   1.000
_cell.angle_alpha   90.00
_cell.angle_beta   90.00
_cell.angle_gamma   90.00
#
_symmetry.space_group_name_H-M   'P 1'
#
loop_
_entity.id
_entity.type
_entity.pdbx_description
1 polymer ?
#
loop_
_entity_poly.entity_id
_entity_poly.type
_entity_poly.pdbx_seq_one_letter_code
_entity_poly.pdbx_strand_id
1 'polypeptide(L)'
;MQRMNKNFLKRVYLLIPLLFVGSALIAQHRGDNLSLQGLSGKNDISVKASAMGSAYTAVTGDMASLFFNPAALVKLKQIQVSVSANYYSKQWRENQNYRPDRYFVTLPFYLEGLYVPDPANNGKWDYQLAQDTLYNYNVKEPELGIDSYSEEAADWKNDKDDLGFNNFTVAMPFELAGQKFAAAASFNRNNNFYDYDRNDTYLDPHIGYYGYPGDITRVDGIHTLTMYWSRFIRERVGTINTIDAAISYELSDMISIGAGFKTMWGESDDIQSLTRIGSFLLSNQQRFAFSYETAANTIAGTSDYSSTSFNLSALVELNRFRIGLKVDLPYTLTREWKYTETKKDSVVTTKTVNGKDKVELPAIFNIGFSFQPVDAFIIAFDYEYAPYKKAKFNLGSNDATFQNWVNQNTIRFGLEFKATNYLSLLAGYRSIPQTYVPDGAAITDKGPDANSYNCGVSVNLFFGRIDLAYELRILKYYDSYFSNTNYTFEKSSNIMIGYTYTF
;
A
#
# COMPACT_ATOMS: atom_id res chain seq x y z
N MET A 1 -51.65 14.21 16.99
CA MET A 1 -51.29 13.09 16.10
C MET A 1 -51.31 13.60 14.66
N GLN A 2 -50.12 13.62 14.03
CA GLN A 2 -49.88 13.59 12.58
C GLN A 2 -50.63 14.56 11.65
N ARG A 3 -49.88 15.45 10.97
CA ARG A 3 -49.49 15.20 9.57
C ARG A 3 -48.37 16.14 9.13
N MET A 4 -47.17 15.59 9.12
CA MET A 4 -45.98 16.13 8.48
C MET A 4 -46.22 16.34 6.98
N ASN A 5 -45.71 17.47 6.51
CA ASN A 5 -45.90 18.02 5.18
C ASN A 5 -45.22 17.14 4.10
N LYS A 6 -45.99 16.74 3.08
CA LYS A 6 -45.66 15.75 2.03
C LYS A 6 -44.54 16.18 1.05
N ASN A 7 -43.81 17.26 1.33
CA ASN A 7 -42.76 17.79 0.45
C ASN A 7 -41.33 17.41 0.88
N PHE A 8 -41.14 16.77 2.04
CA PHE A 8 -39.84 16.27 2.48
C PHE A 8 -39.51 14.88 1.90
N LEU A 9 -40.52 14.02 1.68
CA LEU A 9 -40.33 12.68 1.12
C LEU A 9 -40.02 12.65 -0.39
N LYS A 10 -40.24 13.75 -1.13
CA LYS A 10 -39.96 13.82 -2.58
C LYS A 10 -38.54 14.26 -2.93
N ARG A 11 -37.73 14.72 -1.95
CA ARG A 11 -36.32 15.11 -2.18
C ARG A 11 -35.30 14.05 -1.74
N VAL A 12 -35.75 12.93 -1.17
CA VAL A 12 -34.88 11.84 -0.66
C VAL A 12 -34.77 10.65 -1.63
N TYR A 13 -35.56 10.61 -2.71
CA TYR A 13 -35.54 9.52 -3.71
C TYR A 13 -34.68 9.76 -4.95
N LEU A 14 -33.74 10.73 -4.91
CA LEU A 14 -32.76 10.96 -5.98
C LEU A 14 -31.36 10.44 -5.63
N LEU A 15 -31.28 9.51 -4.67
CA LEU A 15 -30.08 8.75 -4.34
C LEU A 15 -30.26 7.29 -4.77
N ILE A 16 -29.63 6.96 -5.91
CA ILE A 16 -29.12 5.63 -6.32
C ILE A 16 -30.24 4.61 -6.67
N PRO A 17 -30.32 4.10 -7.92
CA PRO A 17 -29.18 3.53 -8.65
C PRO A 17 -29.13 3.88 -10.15
N LEU A 18 -28.00 4.40 -10.60
CA LEU A 18 -27.48 4.09 -11.93
C LEU A 18 -26.24 3.24 -11.73
N LEU A 19 -26.50 1.95 -11.52
CA LEU A 19 -25.54 0.86 -11.56
C LEU A 19 -25.53 0.30 -12.99
N PHE A 20 -24.31 0.03 -13.46
CA PHE A 20 -23.92 -0.73 -14.65
C PHE A 20 -24.12 -0.06 -16.02
N VAL A 21 -23.02 0.38 -16.63
CA VAL A 21 -22.22 -0.23 -17.72
C VAL A 21 -21.00 0.72 -17.84
N GLY A 22 -19.72 0.36 -17.77
CA GLY A 22 -19.01 -0.79 -18.30
C GLY A 22 -18.00 -0.26 -19.33
N SER A 23 -16.76 0.03 -18.92
CA SER A 23 -15.57 0.08 -19.77
C SER A 23 -14.31 0.34 -18.93
N ALA A 24 -13.27 -0.43 -19.24
CA ALA A 24 -12.07 -0.70 -18.45
C ALA A 24 -11.34 0.53 -17.91
N LEU A 25 -10.96 0.43 -16.63
CA LEU A 25 -10.02 1.33 -15.98
C LEU A 25 -8.97 0.43 -15.36
N ILE A 26 -7.76 0.55 -15.88
CA ILE A 26 -6.63 -0.31 -15.56
C ILE A 26 -5.78 0.40 -14.49
N ALA A 27 -5.30 -0.39 -13.52
CA ALA A 27 -4.59 0.05 -12.32
C ALA A 27 -3.24 -0.65 -12.18
N GLN A 28 -2.34 -0.15 -11.33
CA GLN A 28 -0.92 -0.55 -11.32
C GLN A 28 -0.74 -2.07 -11.23
N HIS A 29 0.25 -2.58 -11.96
CA HIS A 29 0.51 -4.01 -12.11
C HIS A 29 1.90 -4.38 -11.62
N ARG A 30 2.13 -5.69 -11.58
CA ARG A 30 3.46 -6.22 -11.35
C ARG A 30 4.33 -6.04 -12.58
N GLY A 31 5.60 -5.75 -12.34
CA GLY A 31 6.50 -5.35 -13.42
C GLY A 31 6.32 -3.90 -13.88
N ASP A 32 5.45 -3.10 -13.24
CA ASP A 32 5.33 -1.68 -13.53
C ASP A 32 6.66 -0.96 -13.32
N ASN A 33 6.95 0.00 -14.19
CA ASN A 33 8.13 0.84 -14.03
C ASN A 33 8.05 1.70 -12.75
N LEU A 34 9.22 2.17 -12.30
CA LEU A 34 9.37 3.10 -11.18
C LEU A 34 8.55 4.38 -11.37
N SER A 35 7.41 4.45 -10.70
CA SER A 35 6.53 5.61 -10.63
C SER A 35 6.35 6.02 -9.16
N LEU A 36 5.11 6.09 -8.69
CA LEU A 36 4.69 6.59 -7.38
C LEU A 36 4.31 5.46 -6.42
N GLN A 37 4.79 4.24 -6.65
CA GLN A 37 4.56 3.10 -5.76
C GLN A 37 5.16 3.36 -4.36
N GLY A 38 4.56 2.75 -3.33
CA GLY A 38 4.90 2.98 -1.93
C GLY A 38 4.35 4.28 -1.30
N LEU A 39 3.85 5.24 -2.09
CA LEU A 39 3.34 6.53 -1.58
C LEU A 39 1.87 6.52 -1.17
N SER A 40 1.11 5.50 -1.54
CA SER A 40 -0.32 5.38 -1.18
C SER A 40 -0.54 4.92 0.26
N GLY A 41 0.50 4.40 0.94
CA GLY A 41 0.44 3.99 2.34
C GLY A 41 0.51 5.17 3.30
N LYS A 42 -0.36 5.19 4.32
CA LYS A 42 -0.29 6.17 5.42
C LYS A 42 0.71 5.71 6.49
N ASN A 43 1.49 6.65 7.03
CA ASN A 43 2.31 6.41 8.21
C ASN A 43 1.46 6.44 9.49
N ASP A 44 1.72 5.51 10.39
CA ASP A 44 1.06 5.41 11.68
C ASP A 44 1.82 6.23 12.72
N ILE A 45 1.34 7.44 12.99
CA ILE A 45 2.08 8.43 13.75
C ILE A 45 1.82 8.32 15.26
N SER A 46 0.57 8.14 15.71
CA SER A 46 0.25 8.07 17.15
C SER A 46 0.20 6.64 17.66
N VAL A 47 1.01 6.33 18.68
CA VAL A 47 1.07 5.00 19.31
C VAL A 47 -0.30 4.55 19.82
N LYS A 48 -1.00 5.41 20.58
CA LYS A 48 -2.33 5.11 21.13
C LYS A 48 -3.35 4.89 20.02
N ALA A 49 -3.36 5.75 18.99
CA ALA A 49 -4.29 5.62 17.87
C ALA A 49 -4.01 4.33 17.07
N SER A 50 -2.74 4.01 16.82
CA SER A 50 -2.33 2.76 16.17
C SER A 50 -2.83 1.54 16.93
N ALA A 51 -2.74 1.52 18.26
CA ALA A 51 -3.29 0.43 19.08
C ALA A 51 -4.81 0.25 18.91
N MET A 52 -5.53 1.32 18.58
CA MET A 52 -6.97 1.32 18.27
C MET A 52 -7.28 1.14 16.77
N GLY A 53 -6.34 0.59 15.98
CA GLY A 53 -6.55 0.40 14.54
C GLY A 53 -6.69 1.72 13.78
N SER A 54 -6.21 2.82 14.37
CA SER A 54 -6.34 4.18 13.87
C SER A 54 -7.80 4.67 13.76
N ALA A 55 -8.75 4.04 14.45
CA ALA A 55 -10.14 4.49 14.57
C ALA A 55 -10.21 5.63 15.59
N TYR A 56 -9.91 6.85 15.14
CA TYR A 56 -9.66 8.01 16.01
C TYR A 56 -10.34 9.30 15.54
N THR A 57 -11.06 9.31 14.41
CA THR A 57 -11.69 10.52 13.87
C THR A 57 -12.72 11.13 14.84
N ALA A 58 -13.36 10.34 15.71
CA ALA A 58 -14.29 10.82 16.73
C ALA A 58 -13.80 10.65 18.19
N VAL A 59 -12.58 10.19 18.38
CA VAL A 59 -11.98 10.05 19.72
C VAL A 59 -11.35 11.39 20.12
N THR A 60 -11.43 11.75 21.40
CA THR A 60 -11.01 13.07 21.92
C THR A 60 -10.13 12.92 23.16
N GLY A 61 -9.55 14.04 23.61
CA GLY A 61 -8.76 14.10 24.84
C GLY A 61 -7.31 13.64 24.70
N ASP A 62 -6.83 13.50 23.47
CA ASP A 62 -5.47 13.08 23.15
C ASP A 62 -4.91 13.86 21.96
N MET A 63 -3.61 14.12 21.98
CA MET A 63 -2.90 14.84 20.92
C MET A 63 -2.92 14.14 19.55
N ALA A 64 -3.23 12.83 19.49
CA ALA A 64 -3.47 12.11 18.23
C ALA A 64 -4.54 12.79 17.36
N SER A 65 -5.45 13.56 17.97
CA SER A 65 -6.44 14.38 17.27
C SER A 65 -5.81 15.27 16.19
N LEU A 66 -4.56 15.71 16.36
CA LEU A 66 -3.81 16.45 15.34
C LEU A 66 -3.83 15.77 13.96
N PHE A 67 -3.69 14.44 13.93
CA PHE A 67 -3.56 13.66 12.69
C PHE A 67 -4.92 13.17 12.15
N PHE A 68 -5.88 12.91 13.05
CA PHE A 68 -7.14 12.23 12.71
C PHE A 68 -8.35 13.16 12.62
N ASN A 69 -8.43 14.17 13.50
CA ASN A 69 -9.49 15.17 13.51
C ASN A 69 -9.08 16.37 14.38
N PRO A 70 -8.51 17.44 13.80
CA PRO A 70 -8.09 18.60 14.57
C PRO A 70 -9.17 19.26 15.43
N ALA A 71 -10.44 19.19 15.05
CA ALA A 71 -11.54 19.73 15.86
C ALA A 71 -11.60 19.12 17.28
N ALA A 72 -11.08 17.91 17.48
CA ALA A 72 -11.01 17.26 18.79
C ALA A 72 -9.87 17.78 19.70
N LEU A 73 -8.92 18.57 19.18
CA LEU A 73 -7.83 19.14 19.96
C LEU A 73 -8.32 20.07 21.07
N VAL A 74 -9.43 20.79 20.86
CA VAL A 74 -9.99 21.71 21.88
C VAL A 74 -10.46 20.98 23.14
N LYS A 75 -10.60 19.64 23.09
CA LYS A 75 -10.94 18.79 24.23
C LYS A 75 -9.71 18.39 25.07
N LEU A 76 -8.51 18.85 24.70
CA LEU A 76 -7.33 18.74 25.55
C LEU A 76 -7.50 19.63 26.78
N LYS A 77 -7.20 19.09 27.95
CA LYS A 77 -7.34 19.82 29.23
C LYS A 77 -6.07 20.57 29.64
N GLN A 78 -4.92 20.09 29.19
CA GLN A 78 -3.60 20.52 29.63
C GLN A 78 -2.64 20.50 28.46
N ILE A 79 -1.52 21.20 28.61
CA ILE A 79 -0.42 21.11 27.67
C ILE A 79 0.11 19.69 27.68
N GLN A 80 0.34 19.13 26.49
CA GLN A 80 0.93 17.80 26.35
C GLN A 80 2.14 17.85 25.41
N VAL A 81 3.18 17.12 25.76
CA VAL A 81 4.38 16.91 24.93
C VAL A 81 4.61 15.43 24.81
N SER A 82 4.78 14.92 23.58
CA SER A 82 5.04 13.51 23.33
C SER A 82 6.21 13.30 22.40
N VAL A 83 6.89 12.19 22.63
CA VAL A 83 7.90 11.63 21.73
C VAL A 83 7.61 10.15 21.53
N SER A 84 7.79 9.65 20.32
CA SER A 84 7.65 8.23 20.03
C SER A 84 8.72 7.70 19.07
N ALA A 85 8.92 6.40 19.16
CA ALA A 85 9.77 5.62 18.28
C ALA A 85 9.04 4.34 17.87
N ASN A 86 9.48 3.75 16.76
CA ASN A 86 8.94 2.49 16.31
C ASN A 86 10.00 1.59 15.68
N TYR A 87 9.80 0.28 15.83
CA TYR A 87 10.51 -0.76 15.09
C TYR A 87 9.50 -1.41 14.16
N TYR A 88 9.75 -1.34 12.86
CA TYR A 88 8.92 -2.06 11.90
C TYR A 88 9.75 -3.15 11.22
N SER A 89 9.04 -4.20 10.79
CA SER A 89 9.54 -5.25 9.92
C SER A 89 8.52 -5.45 8.80
N LYS A 90 9.00 -5.64 7.58
CA LYS A 90 8.24 -5.94 6.37
C LYS A 90 8.84 -7.17 5.70
N GLN A 91 7.96 -7.99 5.16
CA GLN A 91 8.31 -9.17 4.40
C GLN A 91 7.45 -9.22 3.14
N TRP A 92 8.10 -9.48 2.03
CA TRP A 92 7.47 -9.82 0.76
C TRP A 92 7.86 -11.24 0.40
N ARG A 93 6.90 -12.00 -0.11
CA ARG A 93 7.16 -13.29 -0.72
C ARG A 93 6.13 -13.57 -1.79
N GLU A 94 6.51 -14.49 -2.66
CA GLU A 94 5.66 -14.96 -3.72
C GLU A 94 5.84 -16.44 -3.96
N ASN A 95 4.78 -17.07 -4.42
CA ASN A 95 4.76 -18.38 -5.02
C ASN A 95 4.08 -18.31 -6.40
N GLN A 96 4.72 -18.85 -7.43
CA GLN A 96 4.18 -18.93 -8.78
C GLN A 96 3.85 -20.38 -9.14
N ASN A 97 2.57 -20.63 -9.37
CA ASN A 97 2.10 -21.94 -9.83
C ASN A 97 1.74 -21.87 -11.31
N TYR A 98 2.47 -22.61 -12.15
CA TYR A 98 2.17 -22.73 -13.57
C TYR A 98 1.12 -23.82 -13.82
N ARG A 99 0.26 -23.56 -14.79
CA ARG A 99 -0.71 -24.52 -15.30
C ARG A 99 -0.08 -25.24 -16.48
N PRO A 100 -0.18 -26.57 -16.55
CA PRO A 100 0.29 -27.31 -17.72
C PRO A 100 -0.36 -26.78 -19.00
N ASP A 101 0.45 -26.24 -19.91
CA ASP A 101 -0.01 -25.90 -21.24
C ASP A 101 -0.08 -27.18 -22.07
N ARG A 102 -1.27 -27.48 -22.63
CA ARG A 102 -1.45 -28.61 -23.54
C ARG A 102 -0.62 -28.47 -24.82
N TYR A 103 -0.23 -27.25 -25.17
CA TYR A 103 0.63 -26.98 -26.30
C TYR A 103 2.12 -26.97 -25.95
N PHE A 104 2.56 -26.80 -24.70
CA PHE A 104 4.00 -26.78 -24.37
C PHE A 104 4.22 -27.47 -23.03
N VAL A 105 4.14 -28.80 -23.03
CA VAL A 105 4.02 -29.61 -21.80
C VAL A 105 5.21 -29.44 -20.85
N THR A 106 6.43 -29.31 -21.37
CA THR A 106 7.65 -29.19 -20.55
C THR A 106 8.02 -27.75 -20.21
N LEU A 107 7.38 -26.74 -20.82
CA LEU A 107 7.69 -25.33 -20.60
C LEU A 107 7.50 -24.90 -19.12
N PRO A 108 6.41 -25.29 -18.42
CA PRO A 108 6.25 -25.02 -16.99
C PRO A 108 7.41 -25.51 -16.13
N PHE A 109 8.06 -26.63 -16.49
CA PHE A 109 9.19 -27.16 -15.71
C PHE A 109 10.38 -26.19 -15.67
N TYR A 110 10.58 -25.41 -16.74
CA TYR A 110 11.62 -24.39 -16.80
C TYR A 110 11.24 -23.19 -15.92
N LEU A 111 9.99 -22.76 -16.01
CA LEU A 111 9.49 -21.55 -15.35
C LEU A 111 9.29 -21.73 -13.84
N GLU A 112 8.93 -22.93 -13.39
CA GLU A 112 8.84 -23.31 -11.97
C GLU A 112 10.20 -23.73 -11.38
N GLY A 113 11.28 -23.72 -12.17
CA GLY A 113 12.60 -24.15 -11.71
C GLY A 113 12.72 -25.65 -11.40
N LEU A 114 11.73 -26.47 -11.79
CA LEU A 114 11.77 -27.93 -11.69
C LEU A 114 12.80 -28.56 -12.63
N TYR A 115 13.11 -27.87 -13.74
CA TYR A 115 14.17 -28.19 -14.68
C TYR A 115 15.04 -26.97 -14.96
N VAL A 116 16.34 -27.10 -14.70
CA VAL A 116 17.35 -26.09 -15.08
C VAL A 116 18.06 -26.57 -16.35
N PRO A 117 17.89 -25.91 -17.50
CA PRO A 117 18.52 -26.36 -18.74
C PRO A 117 20.04 -26.40 -18.65
N ASP A 118 20.64 -27.52 -19.03
CA ASP A 118 22.09 -27.64 -19.12
C ASP A 118 22.63 -26.69 -20.21
N PRO A 119 23.62 -25.82 -19.90
CA PRO A 119 24.25 -24.97 -20.90
C PRO A 119 24.79 -25.72 -22.14
N ALA A 120 25.15 -27.00 -22.03
CA ALA A 120 25.56 -27.83 -23.17
C ALA A 120 24.41 -28.12 -24.16
N ASN A 121 23.15 -27.94 -23.72
CA ASN A 121 21.94 -28.14 -24.49
C ASN A 121 21.33 -26.84 -25.02
N ASN A 122 22.08 -25.73 -24.95
CA ASN A 122 21.63 -24.42 -25.41
C ASN A 122 21.13 -24.45 -26.86
N GLY A 123 19.92 -23.96 -27.10
CA GLY A 123 19.31 -23.89 -28.43
C GLY A 123 18.80 -25.22 -28.98
N LYS A 124 18.94 -26.34 -28.24
CA LYS A 124 18.35 -27.61 -28.64
C LYS A 124 16.82 -27.55 -28.48
N TRP A 125 16.12 -28.27 -29.35
CA TRP A 125 14.68 -28.43 -29.23
C TRP A 125 14.34 -29.37 -28.09
N ASP A 126 13.26 -29.07 -27.38
CA ASP A 126 12.72 -29.84 -26.25
C ASP A 126 12.54 -31.34 -26.58
N TYR A 127 12.01 -31.66 -27.76
CA TYR A 127 11.84 -33.06 -28.18
C TYR A 127 13.17 -33.80 -28.42
N GLN A 128 14.24 -33.09 -28.78
CA GLN A 128 15.57 -33.69 -28.96
C GLN A 128 16.17 -34.08 -27.61
N LEU A 129 15.89 -33.27 -26.58
CA LEU A 129 16.26 -33.60 -25.20
C LEU A 129 15.48 -34.82 -24.72
N ALA A 130 14.17 -34.88 -24.98
CA ALA A 130 13.32 -36.01 -24.60
C ALA A 130 13.68 -37.34 -25.30
N GLN A 131 14.32 -37.29 -26.48
CA GLN A 131 14.71 -38.48 -27.26
C GLN A 131 16.15 -38.96 -26.97
N ASP A 132 16.97 -38.17 -26.30
CA ASP A 132 18.31 -38.57 -25.92
C ASP A 132 18.22 -39.60 -24.78
N THR A 133 18.53 -40.87 -25.08
CA THR A 133 18.42 -41.99 -24.13
C THR A 133 19.32 -41.86 -22.90
N LEU A 134 20.27 -40.92 -22.91
CA LEU A 134 21.14 -40.58 -21.78
C LEU A 134 20.59 -39.40 -20.95
N TYR A 135 19.52 -38.75 -21.41
CA TYR A 135 19.02 -37.48 -20.87
C TYR A 135 17.50 -37.50 -20.75
N ASN A 136 16.97 -38.15 -19.72
CA ASN A 136 15.61 -37.89 -19.29
C ASN A 136 15.57 -36.54 -18.56
N TYR A 137 14.51 -35.75 -18.74
CA TYR A 137 14.28 -34.58 -17.89
C TYR A 137 14.30 -35.04 -16.43
N ASN A 138 15.34 -34.69 -15.68
CA ASN A 138 15.38 -34.88 -14.23
C ASN A 138 14.53 -33.76 -13.61
N VAL A 139 13.21 -33.89 -13.75
CA VAL A 139 12.23 -32.97 -13.17
C VAL A 139 12.12 -33.29 -11.69
N LYS A 140 12.30 -32.27 -10.85
CA LYS A 140 12.03 -32.42 -9.41
C LYS A 140 10.55 -32.69 -9.18
N GLU A 141 10.23 -33.51 -8.18
CA GLU A 141 8.83 -33.68 -7.77
C GLU A 141 8.29 -32.34 -7.24
N PRO A 142 7.09 -31.91 -7.66
CA PRO A 142 6.47 -30.72 -7.10
C PRO A 142 6.07 -30.99 -5.64
N GLU A 143 6.22 -29.99 -4.78
CA GLU A 143 5.79 -30.10 -3.39
C GLU A 143 4.26 -29.99 -3.31
N LEU A 144 3.60 -31.03 -2.79
CA LEU A 144 2.14 -31.10 -2.74
C LEU A 144 1.61 -30.77 -1.34
N GLY A 145 0.43 -30.13 -1.29
CA GLY A 145 -0.31 -29.89 -0.05
C GLY A 145 0.15 -28.69 0.78
N ILE A 146 1.03 -27.85 0.24
CA ILE A 146 1.49 -26.61 0.87
C ILE A 146 0.48 -25.49 0.60
N ASP A 147 0.18 -24.66 1.61
CA ASP A 147 -0.60 -23.43 1.41
C ASP A 147 0.16 -22.50 0.46
N SER A 148 -0.46 -22.09 -0.65
CA SER A 148 0.20 -21.30 -1.69
C SER A 148 0.73 -19.95 -1.19
N TYR A 149 0.23 -19.46 -0.05
CA TYR A 149 0.74 -18.27 0.61
C TYR A 149 1.76 -18.54 1.72
N SER A 150 2.20 -19.78 1.96
CA SER A 150 3.09 -20.11 3.08
C SER A 150 4.54 -19.70 2.82
N GLU A 151 5.42 -19.88 3.82
CA GLU A 151 6.85 -19.58 3.63
C GLU A 151 7.54 -20.69 2.85
N GLU A 152 7.10 -21.93 3.07
CA GLU A 152 7.59 -23.13 2.42
C GLU A 152 7.30 -23.13 0.93
N ALA A 153 6.16 -22.56 0.51
CA ALA A 153 5.78 -22.45 -0.90
C ALA A 153 6.48 -21.29 -1.64
N ALA A 154 7.27 -20.45 -0.96
CA ALA A 154 7.77 -19.21 -1.57
C ALA A 154 8.96 -19.47 -2.51
N ASP A 155 8.84 -19.03 -3.76
CA ASP A 155 9.94 -19.02 -4.74
C ASP A 155 11.04 -18.04 -4.34
N TRP A 156 10.62 -16.93 -3.73
CA TRP A 156 11.53 -15.93 -3.17
C TRP A 156 10.90 -15.24 -1.97
N LYS A 157 11.78 -14.70 -1.13
CA LYS A 157 11.44 -13.91 0.05
C LYS A 157 12.40 -12.72 0.16
N ASN A 158 11.86 -11.58 0.59
CA ASN A 158 12.63 -10.39 0.93
C ASN A 158 12.13 -9.83 2.25
N ASP A 159 13.05 -9.48 3.15
CA ASP A 159 12.73 -8.89 4.45
C ASP A 159 13.41 -7.52 4.60
N LYS A 160 12.73 -6.61 5.29
CA LYS A 160 13.27 -5.30 5.64
C LYS A 160 12.83 -4.92 7.03
N ASP A 161 13.76 -4.44 7.84
CA ASP A 161 13.47 -3.88 9.15
C ASP A 161 14.25 -2.60 9.39
N ASP A 162 13.71 -1.76 10.28
CA ASP A 162 14.39 -0.57 10.77
C ASP A 162 13.76 -0.13 12.09
N LEU A 163 14.59 0.54 12.89
CA LEU A 163 14.23 1.17 14.14
C LEU A 163 14.46 2.67 13.98
N GLY A 164 13.45 3.47 14.28
CA GLY A 164 13.64 4.90 14.18
C GLY A 164 12.74 5.73 15.07
N PHE A 165 13.15 6.98 15.19
CA PHE A 165 12.30 8.06 15.68
C PHE A 165 11.05 8.14 14.80
N ASN A 166 9.87 8.22 15.44
CA ASN A 166 8.59 8.29 14.76
C ASN A 166 8.02 9.71 14.81
N ASN A 167 7.89 10.31 16.00
CA ASN A 167 7.45 11.69 16.11
C ASN A 167 7.87 12.42 17.39
N PHE A 168 7.73 13.74 17.34
CA PHE A 168 7.72 14.65 18.47
C PHE A 168 6.55 15.61 18.31
N THR A 169 5.63 15.64 19.28
CA THR A 169 4.37 16.36 19.21
C THR A 169 4.18 17.25 20.43
N VAL A 170 3.72 18.48 20.22
CA VAL A 170 3.33 19.42 21.28
C VAL A 170 1.90 19.87 21.02
N ALA A 171 1.08 19.89 22.06
CA ALA A 171 -0.28 20.39 22.00
C ALA A 171 -0.59 21.28 23.22
N MET A 172 -1.28 22.39 22.97
CA MET A 172 -1.58 23.42 23.97
C MET A 172 -3.03 23.88 23.83
N PRO A 173 -3.90 23.63 24.83
CA PRO A 173 -5.16 24.35 24.97
C PRO A 173 -4.91 25.77 25.48
N PHE A 174 -5.69 26.73 25.02
CA PHE A 174 -5.63 28.12 25.46
C PHE A 174 -7.00 28.80 25.31
N GLU A 175 -7.18 29.92 26.01
CA GLU A 175 -8.38 30.75 25.92
C GLU A 175 -8.04 32.12 25.36
N LEU A 176 -8.88 32.61 24.46
CA LEU A 176 -8.76 33.95 23.88
C LEU A 176 -10.14 34.60 23.85
N ALA A 177 -10.31 35.76 24.49
CA ALA A 177 -11.58 36.47 24.58
C ALA A 177 -12.76 35.63 25.10
N GLY A 178 -12.50 34.74 26.08
CA GLY A 178 -13.51 33.84 26.67
C GLY A 178 -13.91 32.67 25.76
N GLN A 179 -13.19 32.46 24.65
CA GLN A 179 -13.40 31.38 23.71
C GLN A 179 -12.27 30.36 23.85
N LYS A 180 -12.60 29.06 23.79
CA LYS A 180 -11.62 27.98 23.93
C LYS A 180 -11.02 27.58 22.60
N PHE A 181 -9.71 27.45 22.59
CA PHE A 181 -8.91 27.01 21.46
C PHE A 181 -7.92 25.93 21.90
N ALA A 182 -7.40 25.20 20.93
CA ALA A 182 -6.17 24.46 21.11
C ALA A 182 -5.36 24.47 19.82
N ALA A 183 -4.03 24.51 19.97
CA ALA A 183 -3.09 24.37 18.88
C ALA A 183 -2.18 23.17 19.12
N ALA A 184 -1.78 22.50 18.05
CA ALA A 184 -0.80 21.42 18.12
C ALA A 184 0.14 21.46 16.91
N ALA A 185 1.36 21.00 17.12
CA ALA A 185 2.36 20.84 16.07
C ALA A 185 3.15 19.55 16.30
N SER A 186 3.56 18.92 15.22
CA SER A 186 4.31 17.67 15.26
C SER A 186 5.33 17.60 14.13
N PHE A 187 6.52 17.15 14.47
CA PHE A 187 7.50 16.67 13.50
C PHE A 187 7.44 15.14 13.47
N ASN A 188 7.21 14.57 12.29
CA ASN A 188 7.05 13.14 12.09
C ASN A 188 8.07 12.64 11.07
N ARG A 189 8.52 11.41 11.29
CA ARG A 189 9.43 10.72 10.39
C ARG A 189 8.88 9.32 10.10
N ASN A 190 8.54 9.10 8.84
CA ASN A 190 8.17 7.79 8.32
C ASN A 190 9.42 7.09 7.82
N ASN A 191 9.96 6.21 8.65
CA ASN A 191 11.06 5.32 8.26
C ASN A 191 10.55 4.07 7.53
N ASN A 192 9.23 3.91 7.33
CA ASN A 192 8.62 2.75 6.68
C ASN A 192 8.28 3.01 5.19
N PHE A 193 9.13 3.77 4.49
CA PHE A 193 8.95 4.07 3.08
C PHE A 193 9.71 3.07 2.20
N TYR A 194 9.06 1.92 1.99
CA TYR A 194 9.58 0.83 1.17
C TYR A 194 8.53 0.30 0.20
N ASP A 195 8.96 0.06 -1.03
CA ASP A 195 8.27 -0.69 -2.07
C ASP A 195 9.23 -1.76 -2.60
N TYR A 196 8.74 -2.99 -2.77
CA TYR A 196 9.53 -4.08 -3.34
C TYR A 196 8.62 -4.93 -4.22
N ASP A 197 9.05 -5.19 -5.45
CA ASP A 197 8.43 -6.14 -6.35
C ASP A 197 9.54 -6.96 -7.03
N ARG A 198 9.30 -8.27 -7.16
CA ARG A 198 10.19 -9.18 -7.85
C ARG A 198 9.36 -10.19 -8.61
N ASN A 199 9.72 -10.41 -9.87
CA ASN A 199 9.12 -11.45 -10.71
C ASN A 199 10.25 -12.21 -11.41
N ASP A 200 10.51 -13.45 -10.99
CA ASP A 200 11.57 -14.30 -11.54
C ASP A 200 11.20 -14.90 -12.91
N THR A 201 9.93 -14.81 -13.30
CA THR A 201 9.41 -15.30 -14.59
C THR A 201 8.74 -14.17 -15.38
N TYR A 202 9.43 -13.04 -15.51
CA TYR A 202 8.96 -11.98 -16.39
C TYR A 202 9.08 -12.46 -17.85
N LEU A 203 7.94 -12.61 -18.53
CA LEU A 203 7.84 -13.10 -19.90
C LEU A 203 7.46 -11.97 -20.86
N ASP A 204 8.20 -11.85 -21.96
CA ASP A 204 7.96 -10.84 -23.00
C ASP A 204 8.03 -11.45 -24.42
N PRO A 205 6.92 -11.51 -25.18
CA PRO A 205 5.57 -11.10 -24.77
C PRO A 205 4.97 -12.03 -23.72
N HIS A 206 4.06 -11.50 -22.90
CA HIS A 206 3.42 -12.26 -21.82
C HIS A 206 2.31 -13.17 -22.37
N ILE A 207 2.58 -14.47 -22.50
CA ILE A 207 1.66 -15.46 -23.11
C ILE A 207 0.41 -15.78 -22.28
N GLY A 208 0.33 -15.28 -21.05
CA GLY A 208 -0.75 -15.55 -20.10
C GLY A 208 -1.77 -14.42 -19.90
N TYR A 209 -1.65 -13.27 -20.58
CA TYR A 209 -2.48 -12.10 -20.27
C TYR A 209 -2.63 -11.13 -21.44
N TYR A 210 -3.87 -10.77 -21.78
CA TYR A 210 -4.16 -9.81 -22.85
C TYR A 210 -3.96 -8.34 -22.43
N GLY A 211 -3.74 -8.06 -21.14
CA GLY A 211 -3.58 -6.69 -20.64
C GLY A 211 -2.22 -6.08 -20.96
N TYR A 212 -1.22 -6.90 -21.32
CA TYR A 212 0.10 -6.41 -21.73
C TYR A 212 0.19 -6.21 -23.25
N PRO A 213 0.89 -5.17 -23.72
CA PRO A 213 1.17 -4.99 -25.14
C PRO A 213 2.12 -6.08 -25.66
N GLY A 214 1.90 -6.56 -26.88
CA GLY A 214 2.77 -7.56 -27.51
C GLY A 214 2.02 -8.41 -28.53
N ASP A 215 2.77 -9.05 -29.43
CA ASP A 215 2.21 -10.02 -30.37
C ASP A 215 2.13 -11.40 -29.69
N ILE A 216 0.91 -11.84 -29.41
CA ILE A 216 0.60 -13.15 -28.85
C ILE A 216 0.00 -14.07 -29.92
N THR A 217 0.42 -13.90 -31.18
CA THR A 217 -0.06 -14.71 -32.30
C THR A 217 0.02 -16.20 -31.97
N ARG A 218 -1.03 -16.92 -32.36
CA ARG A 218 -1.08 -18.35 -32.18
C ARG A 218 0.04 -19.00 -33.01
N VAL A 219 0.91 -19.74 -32.33
CA VAL A 219 1.91 -20.59 -32.97
C VAL A 219 1.19 -21.76 -33.65
N ASP A 220 1.08 -21.71 -34.98
CA ASP A 220 0.24 -22.61 -35.80
C ASP A 220 1.05 -23.49 -36.77
N GLY A 221 2.37 -23.28 -36.84
CA GLY A 221 3.27 -24.02 -37.73
C GLY A 221 3.70 -23.31 -38.98
N ILE A 222 3.16 -22.12 -39.18
CA ILE A 222 3.64 -21.15 -40.14
C ILE A 222 4.32 -20.01 -39.39
N HIS A 223 3.80 -19.66 -38.21
CA HIS A 223 4.33 -18.61 -37.34
C HIS A 223 5.10 -19.20 -36.16
N THR A 224 6.18 -18.52 -35.79
CA THR A 224 6.97 -18.78 -34.57
C THR A 224 6.90 -17.57 -33.66
N LEU A 225 6.99 -17.79 -32.35
CA LEU A 225 7.03 -16.72 -31.35
C LEU A 225 8.31 -16.83 -30.52
N THR A 226 9.09 -15.76 -30.45
CA THR A 226 10.20 -15.68 -29.48
C THR A 226 9.69 -15.03 -28.21
N MET A 227 9.75 -15.76 -27.11
CA MET A 227 9.39 -15.28 -25.78
C MET A 227 10.64 -15.16 -24.92
N TYR A 228 10.90 -13.97 -24.42
CA TYR A 228 12.02 -13.68 -23.54
C TYR A 228 11.67 -13.93 -22.09
N TRP A 229 12.54 -14.63 -21.38
CA TRP A 229 12.43 -14.88 -19.95
C TRP A 229 13.47 -14.08 -19.18
N SER A 230 13.01 -13.20 -18.31
CA SER A 230 13.84 -12.32 -17.49
C SER A 230 13.44 -12.36 -16.03
N ARG A 231 14.36 -11.96 -15.16
CA ARG A 231 14.08 -11.59 -13.76
C ARG A 231 13.88 -10.08 -13.68
N PHE A 232 12.71 -9.67 -13.20
CA PHE A 232 12.40 -8.29 -12.86
C PHE A 232 12.56 -8.06 -11.35
N ILE A 233 13.15 -6.94 -10.98
CA ILE A 233 13.22 -6.45 -9.59
C ILE A 233 12.93 -4.95 -9.62
N ARG A 234 12.10 -4.47 -8.70
CA ARG A 234 11.92 -3.06 -8.37
C ARG A 234 12.03 -2.90 -6.86
N GLU A 235 12.83 -1.95 -6.43
CA GLU A 235 13.02 -1.62 -5.02
C GLU A 235 13.07 -0.12 -4.85
N ARG A 236 12.42 0.35 -3.77
CA ARG A 236 12.48 1.72 -3.29
C ARG A 236 12.70 1.71 -1.79
N VAL A 237 13.68 2.46 -1.33
CA VAL A 237 14.08 2.55 0.08
C VAL A 237 14.29 4.00 0.43
N GLY A 238 13.55 4.53 1.39
CA GLY A 238 13.68 5.94 1.73
C GLY A 238 13.11 6.34 3.07
N THR A 239 13.01 7.65 3.26
CA THR A 239 12.40 8.26 4.46
C THR A 239 11.56 9.45 4.04
N ILE A 240 10.36 9.55 4.60
CA ILE A 240 9.47 10.69 4.41
C ILE A 240 9.28 11.41 5.75
N ASN A 241 9.56 12.70 5.80
CA ASN A 241 9.32 13.55 6.96
C ASN A 241 8.07 14.39 6.74
N THR A 242 7.37 14.72 7.83
CA THR A 242 6.25 15.67 7.80
C THR A 242 6.30 16.63 8.96
N ILE A 243 5.79 17.85 8.71
CA ILE A 243 5.36 18.75 9.77
C ILE A 243 3.85 18.85 9.67
N ASP A 244 3.18 18.54 10.77
CA ASP A 244 1.74 18.61 10.92
C ASP A 244 1.44 19.67 11.97
N ALA A 245 0.58 20.64 11.66
CA ALA A 245 0.16 21.67 12.59
C ALA A 245 -1.33 21.92 12.47
N ALA A 246 -1.99 22.24 13.57
CA ALA A 246 -3.42 22.53 13.55
C ALA A 246 -3.85 23.48 14.66
N ILE A 247 -4.99 24.14 14.42
CA ILE A 247 -5.71 24.94 15.40
C ILE A 247 -7.17 24.48 15.43
N SER A 248 -7.76 24.54 16.61
CA SER A 248 -9.15 24.14 16.87
C SER A 248 -9.85 25.18 17.72
N TYR A 249 -11.17 25.24 17.57
CA TYR A 249 -12.04 26.22 18.22
C TYR A 249 -13.34 25.52 18.67
N GLU A 250 -13.74 25.77 19.92
CA GLU A 250 -15.04 25.34 20.46
C GLU A 250 -16.11 26.36 20.10
N LEU A 251 -16.92 26.06 19.06
CA LEU A 251 -18.00 26.92 18.60
C LEU A 251 -19.19 26.91 19.58
N SER A 252 -19.43 25.78 20.22
CA SER A 252 -20.43 25.59 21.28
C SER A 252 -20.05 24.36 22.11
N ASP A 253 -20.76 24.10 23.21
CA ASP A 253 -20.54 22.90 24.03
C ASP A 253 -20.63 21.59 23.23
N MET A 254 -21.42 21.56 22.15
CA MET A 254 -21.63 20.37 21.32
C MET A 254 -20.79 20.36 20.04
N ILE A 255 -20.27 21.50 19.57
CA ILE A 255 -19.66 21.60 18.24
C ILE A 255 -18.28 22.24 18.36
N SER A 256 -17.29 21.56 17.79
CA SER A 256 -15.94 22.07 17.62
C SER A 256 -15.53 21.99 16.16
N ILE A 257 -14.68 22.92 15.73
CA ILE A 257 -14.12 22.95 14.38
C ILE A 257 -12.59 23.03 14.47
N GLY A 258 -11.91 22.55 13.44
CA GLY A 258 -10.47 22.60 13.36
C GLY A 258 -9.95 22.70 11.93
N ALA A 259 -8.82 23.37 11.79
CA ALA A 259 -8.10 23.48 10.53
C ALA A 259 -6.67 22.98 10.74
N GLY A 260 -6.18 22.18 9.79
CA GLY A 260 -4.86 21.58 9.82
C GLY A 260 -4.05 21.91 8.56
N PHE A 261 -2.74 21.86 8.73
CA PHE A 261 -1.72 22.03 7.73
C PHE A 261 -0.75 20.86 7.83
N LYS A 262 -0.31 20.35 6.67
CA LYS A 262 0.71 19.32 6.59
C LYS A 262 1.65 19.61 5.43
N THR A 263 2.95 19.64 5.70
CA THR A 263 3.99 19.61 4.67
C THR A 263 4.79 18.32 4.77
N MET A 264 5.16 17.77 3.63
CA MET A 264 5.87 16.50 3.49
C MET A 264 7.11 16.72 2.62
N TRP A 265 8.23 16.13 3.02
CA TRP A 265 9.43 16.06 2.21
C TRP A 265 10.23 14.79 2.51
N GLY A 266 11.00 14.31 1.56
CA GLY A 266 11.86 13.15 1.79
C GLY A 266 12.52 12.66 0.52
N GLU A 267 13.29 11.60 0.66
CA GLU A 267 14.09 11.03 -0.41
C GLU A 267 13.99 9.49 -0.41
N SER A 268 14.22 8.88 -1.57
CA SER A 268 14.45 7.45 -1.69
C SER A 268 15.57 7.12 -2.66
N ASP A 269 16.26 6.03 -2.36
CA ASP A 269 17.04 5.26 -3.31
C ASP A 269 16.10 4.33 -4.07
N ASP A 270 16.17 4.39 -5.40
CA ASP A 270 15.32 3.63 -6.30
C ASP A 270 16.18 2.74 -7.21
N ILE A 271 15.80 1.48 -7.33
CA ILE A 271 16.42 0.51 -8.23
C ILE A 271 15.32 -0.23 -8.99
N GLN A 272 15.50 -0.38 -10.29
CA GLN A 272 14.75 -1.31 -11.12
C GLN A 272 15.73 -2.06 -12.01
N SER A 273 15.57 -3.37 -12.12
CA SER A 273 16.36 -4.18 -13.03
C SER A 273 15.49 -5.18 -13.78
N LEU A 274 15.83 -5.38 -15.04
CA LEU A 274 15.33 -6.48 -15.86
C LEU A 274 16.54 -7.24 -16.39
N THR A 275 16.78 -8.44 -15.86
CA THR A 275 17.93 -9.29 -16.23
C THR A 275 17.45 -10.50 -17.00
N ARG A 276 17.83 -10.63 -18.27
CA ARG A 276 17.52 -11.74 -19.16
C ARG A 276 18.19 -13.02 -18.66
N ILE A 277 17.41 -14.08 -18.60
CA ILE A 277 17.86 -15.46 -18.36
C ILE A 277 18.06 -16.15 -19.71
N GLY A 278 17.06 -16.02 -20.60
CA GLY A 278 17.11 -16.61 -21.93
C GLY A 278 15.87 -16.31 -22.77
N SER A 279 15.76 -17.01 -23.89
CA SER A 279 14.62 -16.95 -24.79
C SER A 279 14.09 -18.35 -25.10
N PHE A 280 12.77 -18.43 -25.27
CA PHE A 280 12.06 -19.58 -25.79
C PHE A 280 11.63 -19.28 -27.21
N LEU A 281 12.13 -20.04 -28.19
CA LEU A 281 11.59 -20.04 -29.54
C LEU A 281 10.45 -21.06 -29.59
N LEU A 282 9.21 -20.57 -29.56
CA LEU A 282 8.00 -21.37 -29.63
C LEU A 282 7.64 -21.65 -31.10
N SER A 283 7.44 -22.93 -31.41
CA SER A 283 7.06 -23.43 -32.74
C SER A 283 5.89 -24.43 -32.63
N ASN A 284 5.40 -24.93 -33.77
CA ASN A 284 4.25 -25.83 -33.77
C ASN A 284 4.51 -27.19 -33.15
N GLN A 285 3.42 -27.95 -32.98
CA GLN A 285 3.43 -29.34 -32.52
C GLN A 285 4.08 -29.52 -31.14
N GLN A 286 3.89 -28.54 -30.27
CA GLN A 286 4.43 -28.55 -28.91
C GLN A 286 5.94 -28.47 -28.81
N ARG A 287 6.59 -27.78 -29.75
CA ARG A 287 8.05 -27.70 -29.81
C ARG A 287 8.53 -26.34 -29.42
N PHE A 288 9.53 -26.30 -28.56
CA PHE A 288 10.27 -25.09 -28.28
C PHE A 288 11.76 -25.36 -28.14
N ALA A 289 12.57 -24.33 -28.37
CA ALA A 289 13.98 -24.36 -28.04
C ALA A 289 14.26 -23.27 -27.00
N PHE A 290 15.01 -23.61 -25.95
CA PHE A 290 15.47 -22.63 -24.98
C PHE A 290 16.92 -22.23 -25.28
N SER A 291 17.19 -20.93 -25.26
CA SER A 291 18.55 -20.38 -25.41
C SER A 291 18.88 -19.41 -24.28
N TYR A 292 20.01 -19.61 -23.61
CA TYR A 292 20.61 -18.64 -22.71
C TYR A 292 20.98 -17.38 -23.48
N GLU A 293 20.54 -16.24 -22.96
CA GLU A 293 20.83 -14.92 -23.48
C GLU A 293 21.17 -14.00 -22.32
N THR A 294 22.30 -13.32 -22.38
CA THR A 294 22.69 -12.36 -21.34
C THR A 294 22.40 -10.94 -21.82
N ALA A 295 21.37 -10.34 -21.24
CA ALA A 295 21.08 -8.92 -21.36
C ALA A 295 20.56 -8.41 -20.02
N ALA A 296 20.86 -7.16 -19.67
CA ALA A 296 20.35 -6.54 -18.47
C ALA A 296 20.05 -5.06 -18.72
N ASN A 297 18.94 -4.58 -18.19
CA ASN A 297 18.64 -3.16 -18.10
C ASN A 297 18.44 -2.79 -16.64
N THR A 298 19.25 -1.86 -16.15
CA THR A 298 19.19 -1.38 -14.76
C THR A 298 18.95 0.12 -14.75
N ILE A 299 17.98 0.55 -13.96
CA ILE A 299 17.69 1.94 -13.64
C ILE A 299 17.99 2.11 -12.16
N ALA A 300 18.88 3.01 -11.80
CA ALA A 300 19.21 3.27 -10.40
C ALA A 300 19.48 4.75 -10.14
N GLY A 301 19.09 5.24 -8.97
CA GLY A 301 19.37 6.60 -8.51
C GLY A 301 18.39 7.03 -7.43
N THR A 302 18.05 8.31 -7.37
CA THR A 302 17.27 8.87 -6.26
C THR A 302 15.98 9.55 -6.73
N SER A 303 15.00 9.60 -5.82
CA SER A 303 13.79 10.41 -5.93
C SER A 303 13.65 11.34 -4.72
N ASP A 304 13.35 12.60 -4.97
CA ASP A 304 12.96 13.60 -3.98
C ASP A 304 11.45 13.82 -4.01
N TYR A 305 10.81 13.80 -2.85
CA TYR A 305 9.36 13.92 -2.70
C TYR A 305 9.00 15.21 -1.98
N SER A 306 7.89 15.84 -2.39
CA SER A 306 7.32 16.97 -1.67
C SER A 306 5.81 17.08 -1.83
N SER A 307 5.13 17.57 -0.79
CA SER A 307 3.73 18.00 -0.90
C SER A 307 3.35 18.94 0.25
N THR A 308 2.36 19.79 0.00
CA THR A 308 1.69 20.59 1.04
C THR A 308 0.19 20.36 0.93
N SER A 309 -0.45 20.08 2.05
CA SER A 309 -1.88 19.82 2.13
C SER A 309 -2.51 20.53 3.32
N PHE A 310 -3.82 20.73 3.25
CA PHE A 310 -4.63 21.35 4.28
C PHE A 310 -5.81 20.45 4.58
N ASN A 311 -6.32 20.51 5.80
CA ASN A 311 -7.54 19.80 6.17
C ASN A 311 -8.47 20.69 6.98
N LEU A 312 -9.76 20.39 6.87
CA LEU A 312 -10.82 20.99 7.66
C LEU A 312 -11.55 19.87 8.39
N SER A 313 -12.00 20.18 9.60
CA SER A 313 -12.60 19.17 10.46
C SER A 313 -13.67 19.75 11.39
N ALA A 314 -14.58 18.88 11.78
CA ALA A 314 -15.64 19.17 12.73
C ALA A 314 -15.82 17.99 13.68
N LEU A 315 -16.26 18.30 14.90
CA LEU A 315 -16.62 17.33 15.92
C LEU A 315 -17.98 17.73 16.49
N VAL A 316 -18.89 16.78 16.54
CA VAL A 316 -20.16 16.89 17.27
C VAL A 316 -20.10 15.98 18.48
N GLU A 317 -20.22 16.56 19.66
CA GLU A 317 -20.19 15.87 20.94
C GLU A 317 -21.59 15.85 21.55
N LEU A 318 -22.15 14.65 21.68
CA LEU A 318 -23.32 14.35 22.48
C LEU A 318 -22.84 13.57 23.72
N ASN A 319 -23.66 13.51 24.77
CA ASN A 319 -23.32 12.93 26.07
C ASN A 319 -22.39 11.70 26.03
N ARG A 320 -22.82 10.60 25.41
CA ARG A 320 -22.02 9.35 25.27
C ARG A 320 -21.65 9.02 23.83
N PHE A 321 -21.91 9.94 22.89
CA PHE A 321 -21.75 9.69 21.46
C PHE A 321 -21.10 10.87 20.76
N ARG A 322 -20.09 10.61 19.94
CA ARG A 322 -19.37 11.62 19.18
C ARG A 322 -19.36 11.28 17.71
N ILE A 323 -19.48 12.30 16.87
CA ILE A 323 -19.36 12.21 15.42
C ILE A 323 -18.21 13.12 15.00
N GLY A 324 -17.23 12.56 14.31
CA GLY A 324 -16.11 13.29 13.74
C GLY A 324 -16.20 13.35 12.23
N LEU A 325 -15.86 14.49 11.65
CA LEU A 325 -15.73 14.69 10.22
C LEU A 325 -14.39 15.35 9.93
N LYS A 326 -13.64 14.81 8.97
CA LYS A 326 -12.41 15.44 8.46
C LYS A 326 -12.36 15.34 6.94
N VAL A 327 -11.95 16.43 6.31
CA VAL A 327 -11.73 16.51 4.87
C VAL A 327 -10.30 16.98 4.64
N ASP A 328 -9.48 16.14 4.01
CA ASP A 328 -8.22 16.59 3.43
C ASP A 328 -8.55 17.24 2.09
N LEU A 329 -8.15 18.50 1.92
CA LEU A 329 -8.40 19.26 0.70
C LEU A 329 -7.52 18.73 -0.45
N PRO A 330 -7.93 18.90 -1.71
CA PRO A 330 -7.12 18.49 -2.86
C PRO A 330 -5.72 19.11 -2.80
N TYR A 331 -4.71 18.32 -3.15
CA TYR A 331 -3.31 18.75 -3.10
C TYR A 331 -2.49 18.04 -4.18
N THR A 332 -1.26 18.49 -4.38
CA THR A 332 -0.34 17.90 -5.36
C THR A 332 0.84 17.27 -4.64
N LEU A 333 1.11 16.01 -4.93
CA LEU A 333 2.35 15.34 -4.59
C LEU A 333 3.31 15.45 -5.78
N THR A 334 4.54 15.83 -5.51
CA THR A 334 5.61 15.94 -6.50
C THR A 334 6.72 14.94 -6.19
N ARG A 335 7.20 14.25 -7.21
CA ARG A 335 8.42 13.42 -7.20
C ARG A 335 9.39 13.96 -8.25
N GLU A 336 10.57 14.37 -7.86
CA GLU A 336 11.67 14.70 -8.76
C GLU A 336 12.67 13.56 -8.74
N TRP A 337 13.09 13.05 -9.89
CA TRP A 337 13.92 11.86 -9.93
C TRP A 337 15.12 12.03 -10.86
N LYS A 338 16.22 11.37 -10.50
CA LYS A 338 17.46 11.36 -11.27
C LYS A 338 18.07 9.97 -11.26
N TYR A 339 18.09 9.35 -12.43
CA TYR A 339 18.55 7.97 -12.61
C TYR A 339 19.69 7.84 -13.59
N THR A 340 20.42 6.76 -13.41
CA THR A 340 21.37 6.22 -14.37
C THR A 340 20.74 4.95 -14.95
N GLU A 341 20.41 4.97 -16.23
CA GLU A 341 20.03 3.78 -16.99
C GLU A 341 21.29 3.13 -17.55
N THR A 342 21.49 1.85 -17.25
CA THR A 342 22.56 1.01 -17.80
C THR A 342 21.95 -0.15 -18.55
N LYS A 343 22.15 -0.18 -19.87
CA LYS A 343 21.79 -1.30 -20.73
C LYS A 343 23.04 -2.09 -21.06
N LYS A 344 23.02 -3.37 -20.74
CA LYS A 344 24.07 -4.34 -21.05
C LYS A 344 23.48 -5.38 -21.99
N ASP A 345 23.96 -5.39 -23.22
CA ASP A 345 23.76 -6.48 -24.17
C ASP A 345 25.14 -6.99 -24.62
N SER A 346 25.45 -6.97 -25.93
CA SER A 346 26.83 -7.12 -26.42
C SER A 346 27.72 -5.92 -26.06
N VAL A 347 27.12 -4.76 -25.78
CA VAL A 347 27.76 -3.51 -25.39
C VAL A 347 27.12 -2.99 -24.10
N VAL A 348 27.91 -2.29 -23.28
CA VAL A 348 27.37 -1.57 -22.13
C VAL A 348 27.15 -0.12 -22.54
N THR A 349 25.91 0.35 -22.45
CA THR A 349 25.56 1.76 -22.63
C THR A 349 24.97 2.32 -21.35
N THR A 350 25.39 3.53 -21.00
CA THR A 350 24.93 4.22 -19.80
C THR A 350 24.45 5.61 -20.18
N LYS A 351 23.30 6.03 -19.66
CA LYS A 351 22.81 7.40 -19.77
C LYS A 351 22.21 7.86 -18.47
N THR A 352 22.32 9.16 -18.20
CA THR A 352 21.60 9.79 -17.09
C THR A 352 20.27 10.33 -17.62
N VAL A 353 19.20 10.03 -16.91
CA VAL A 353 17.86 10.54 -17.16
C VAL A 353 17.34 11.20 -15.88
N ASN A 354 16.52 12.21 -16.05
CA ASN A 354 15.86 12.90 -14.94
C ASN A 354 14.46 13.33 -15.39
N GLY A 355 13.60 13.55 -14.41
CA GLY A 355 12.24 13.95 -14.67
C GLY A 355 11.51 14.34 -13.39
N LYS A 356 10.25 14.71 -13.58
CA LYS A 356 9.38 15.19 -12.52
C LYS A 356 7.98 14.66 -12.72
N ASP A 357 7.52 13.87 -11.77
CA ASP A 357 6.16 13.37 -11.73
C ASP A 357 5.32 14.19 -10.75
N LYS A 358 4.06 14.40 -11.11
CA LYS A 358 3.07 15.05 -10.26
C LYS A 358 1.80 14.23 -10.20
N VAL A 359 1.22 14.16 -9.02
CA VAL A 359 -0.10 13.58 -8.77
C VAL A 359 -0.98 14.63 -8.13
N GLU A 360 -2.05 15.03 -8.83
CA GLU A 360 -3.11 15.83 -8.24
C GLU A 360 -4.08 14.89 -7.52
N LEU A 361 -4.09 14.93 -6.20
CA LEU A 361 -4.94 14.10 -5.37
C LEU A 361 -6.28 14.81 -5.09
N PRO A 362 -7.41 14.09 -5.20
CA PRO A 362 -8.71 14.65 -4.89
C PRO A 362 -8.90 14.78 -3.37
N ALA A 363 -9.98 15.43 -2.95
CA ALA A 363 -10.34 15.52 -1.55
C ALA A 363 -10.59 14.11 -0.95
N ILE A 364 -10.10 13.89 0.28
CA ILE A 364 -10.28 12.65 1.04
C ILE A 364 -11.20 12.93 2.22
N PHE A 365 -12.18 12.06 2.44
CA PHE A 365 -13.21 12.25 3.46
C PHE A 365 -13.09 11.19 4.54
N ASN A 366 -13.11 11.60 5.80
CA ASN A 366 -13.13 10.74 6.96
C ASN A 366 -14.38 11.04 7.79
N ILE A 367 -15.12 9.99 8.15
CA ILE A 367 -16.26 10.05 9.06
C ILE A 367 -16.00 9.06 10.18
N GLY A 368 -16.05 9.54 11.41
CA GLY A 368 -15.83 8.74 12.60
C GLY A 368 -17.02 8.79 13.54
N PHE A 369 -17.21 7.70 14.27
CA PHE A 369 -18.17 7.59 15.36
C PHE A 369 -17.47 7.04 16.59
N SER A 370 -17.75 7.63 17.76
CA SER A 370 -17.29 7.10 19.04
C SER A 370 -18.45 6.99 20.01
N PHE A 371 -18.57 5.84 20.65
CA PHE A 371 -19.58 5.54 21.64
C PHE A 371 -18.93 5.12 22.96
N GLN A 372 -19.34 5.74 24.06
CA GLN A 372 -18.84 5.47 25.40
C GLN A 372 -19.98 4.92 26.28
N PRO A 373 -20.33 3.62 26.16
CA PRO A 373 -21.46 3.03 26.88
C PRO A 373 -21.34 3.19 28.39
N VAL A 374 -20.11 3.08 28.90
CA VAL A 374 -19.74 3.31 30.30
C VAL A 374 -18.43 4.09 30.33
N ASP A 375 -18.13 4.73 31.45
CA ASP A 375 -17.00 5.67 31.51
C ASP A 375 -15.64 4.99 31.30
N ALA A 376 -15.57 3.68 31.57
CA ALA A 376 -14.40 2.84 31.40
C ALA A 376 -14.22 2.27 29.97
N PHE A 377 -15.17 2.45 29.05
CA PHE A 377 -15.12 1.77 27.75
C PHE A 377 -15.46 2.69 26.59
N ILE A 378 -14.60 2.73 25.56
CA ILE A 378 -14.81 3.47 24.32
C ILE A 378 -14.80 2.49 23.16
N ILE A 379 -15.79 2.65 22.28
CA ILE A 379 -15.86 2.00 20.97
C ILE A 379 -15.70 3.11 19.92
N ALA A 380 -14.89 2.86 18.90
CA ALA A 380 -14.67 3.76 17.79
C ALA A 380 -14.81 3.03 16.45
N PHE A 381 -15.40 3.71 15.48
CA PHE A 381 -15.52 3.25 14.09
C PHE A 381 -15.24 4.43 13.16
N ASP A 382 -14.35 4.23 12.19
CA ASP A 382 -14.07 5.23 11.16
C ASP A 382 -14.25 4.62 9.76
N TYR A 383 -14.74 5.46 8.84
CA TYR A 383 -14.76 5.21 7.41
C TYR A 383 -14.03 6.32 6.69
N GLU A 384 -13.06 5.94 5.86
CA GLU A 384 -12.35 6.84 4.97
C GLU A 384 -12.70 6.54 3.52
N TYR A 385 -13.07 7.59 2.77
CA TYR A 385 -13.28 7.55 1.34
C TYR A 385 -12.19 8.38 0.65
N ALA A 386 -11.26 7.69 -0.02
CA ALA A 386 -10.22 8.29 -0.84
C ALA A 386 -10.46 7.97 -2.33
N PRO A 387 -11.03 8.90 -3.10
CA PRO A 387 -11.40 8.67 -4.50
C PRO A 387 -10.19 8.75 -5.46
N TYR A 388 -9.10 8.04 -5.16
CA TYR A 388 -7.83 8.10 -5.89
C TYR A 388 -7.95 7.82 -7.39
N LYS A 389 -9.02 7.15 -7.83
CA LYS A 389 -9.37 7.01 -9.26
C LYS A 389 -9.56 8.34 -10.00
N LYS A 390 -9.84 9.42 -9.27
CA LYS A 390 -9.93 10.79 -9.81
C LYS A 390 -8.60 11.54 -9.77
N ALA A 391 -7.53 10.91 -9.29
CA ALA A 391 -6.22 11.52 -9.29
C ALA A 391 -5.75 11.73 -10.73
N LYS A 392 -5.00 12.82 -10.96
CA LYS A 392 -4.41 13.11 -12.26
C LYS A 392 -2.90 12.97 -12.18
N PHE A 393 -2.36 12.11 -13.02
CA PHE A 393 -0.93 11.84 -13.10
C PHE A 393 -0.33 12.60 -14.27
N ASN A 394 0.76 13.31 -14.01
CA ASN A 394 1.60 13.94 -15.00
C ASN A 394 3.01 13.41 -14.79
N LEU A 395 3.42 12.47 -15.64
CA LEU A 395 4.72 11.80 -15.53
C LEU A 395 5.77 12.54 -16.36
N GLY A 396 7.00 12.63 -15.83
CA GLY A 396 8.12 13.28 -16.49
C GLY A 396 8.63 12.51 -17.72
N SER A 397 8.31 11.22 -17.81
CA SER A 397 8.54 10.36 -18.97
C SER A 397 7.24 9.67 -19.38
N ASN A 398 7.06 9.47 -20.69
CA ASN A 398 5.95 8.67 -21.17
C ASN A 398 6.14 7.20 -20.76
N ASP A 399 5.15 6.65 -20.07
CA ASP A 399 5.13 5.25 -19.65
C ASP A 399 3.83 4.60 -20.10
N ALA A 400 3.92 3.78 -21.15
CA ALA A 400 2.77 3.07 -21.69
C ALA A 400 2.26 1.95 -20.77
N THR A 401 3.06 1.54 -19.79
CA THR A 401 2.69 0.53 -18.80
C THR A 401 2.06 1.16 -17.55
N PHE A 402 2.12 2.48 -17.42
CA PHE A 402 1.57 3.16 -16.25
C PHE A 402 0.05 3.01 -16.18
N GLN A 403 -0.42 2.73 -14.97
CA GLN A 403 -1.84 2.58 -14.70
C GLN A 403 -2.30 3.48 -13.56
N ASN A 404 -3.56 3.94 -13.65
CA ASN A 404 -4.12 4.87 -12.68
C ASN A 404 -4.55 4.16 -11.40
N TRP A 405 -4.50 4.86 -10.27
CA TRP A 405 -4.98 4.28 -9.01
C TRP A 405 -6.48 3.99 -9.02
N VAL A 406 -6.90 2.97 -8.27
CA VAL A 406 -8.32 2.74 -7.93
C VAL A 406 -8.70 3.44 -6.63
N ASN A 407 -10.00 3.50 -6.34
CA ASN A 407 -10.47 4.07 -5.08
C ASN A 407 -9.96 3.25 -3.89
N GLN A 408 -9.65 3.93 -2.79
CA GLN A 408 -9.31 3.31 -1.52
C GLN A 408 -10.37 3.69 -0.47
N ASN A 409 -11.02 2.68 0.09
CA ASN A 409 -12.06 2.84 1.11
C ASN A 409 -11.62 2.11 2.37
N THR A 410 -11.11 2.84 3.37
CA THR A 410 -10.58 2.23 4.59
C THR A 410 -11.66 2.16 5.66
N ILE A 411 -11.81 1.00 6.28
CA ILE A 411 -12.68 0.80 7.46
C ILE A 411 -11.79 0.55 8.66
N ARG A 412 -12.10 1.20 9.79
CA ARG A 412 -11.34 1.07 11.04
C ARG A 412 -12.28 0.84 12.21
N PHE A 413 -11.87 -0.01 13.13
CA PHE A 413 -12.56 -0.28 14.38
C PHE A 413 -11.56 -0.25 15.53
N GLY A 414 -11.94 0.37 16.65
CA GLY A 414 -11.07 0.56 17.79
C GLY A 414 -11.82 0.44 19.11
N LEU A 415 -11.13 -0.10 20.11
CA LEU A 415 -11.62 -0.27 21.48
C LEU A 415 -10.59 0.28 22.47
N GLU A 416 -11.06 0.93 23.52
CA GLU A 416 -10.28 1.28 24.70
C GLU A 416 -11.04 0.86 25.96
N PHE A 417 -10.39 0.08 26.82
CA PHE A 417 -10.92 -0.33 28.12
C PHE A 417 -9.99 0.14 29.24
N LYS A 418 -10.49 1.02 30.11
CA LYS A 418 -9.80 1.47 31.32
C LYS A 418 -9.94 0.41 32.40
N ALA A 419 -8.99 -0.51 32.46
CA ALA A 419 -8.96 -1.58 33.44
C ALA A 419 -8.76 -1.06 34.87
N THR A 420 -7.97 0.02 35.01
CA THR A 420 -7.78 0.75 36.27
C THR A 420 -7.67 2.26 35.98
N ASN A 421 -7.49 3.08 37.01
CA ASN A 421 -7.23 4.52 36.82
C ASN A 421 -5.89 4.81 36.12
N TYR A 422 -4.95 3.86 36.13
CA TYR A 422 -3.63 4.01 35.53
C TYR A 422 -3.41 3.14 34.29
N LEU A 423 -4.23 2.12 34.04
CA LEU A 423 -4.04 1.17 32.95
C LEU A 423 -5.24 1.16 32.00
N SER A 424 -4.96 1.36 30.71
CA SER A 424 -5.92 1.14 29.62
C SER A 424 -5.42 0.08 28.66
N LEU A 425 -6.30 -0.82 28.26
CA LEU A 425 -6.08 -1.83 27.22
C LEU A 425 -6.72 -1.34 25.92
N LEU A 426 -6.00 -1.49 24.81
CA LEU A 426 -6.44 -1.02 23.50
C LEU A 426 -6.40 -2.18 22.51
N ALA A 427 -7.38 -2.20 21.61
CA ALA A 427 -7.43 -3.13 20.51
C ALA A 427 -8.03 -2.46 19.28
N GLY A 428 -7.64 -2.92 18.10
CA GLY A 428 -8.19 -2.39 16.87
C GLY A 428 -8.01 -3.30 15.66
N TYR A 429 -8.74 -2.96 14.63
CA TYR A 429 -8.70 -3.61 13.33
C TYR A 429 -8.89 -2.57 12.24
N ARG A 430 -8.24 -2.77 11.09
CA ARG A 430 -8.47 -1.97 9.90
C ARG A 430 -8.29 -2.77 8.62
N SER A 431 -9.15 -2.49 7.64
CA SER A 431 -9.08 -3.01 6.28
C SER A 431 -8.65 -1.89 5.34
N ILE A 432 -7.52 -2.06 4.67
CA ILE A 432 -6.86 -1.06 3.83
C ILE A 432 -6.75 -1.63 2.40
N PRO A 433 -7.73 -1.33 1.52
CA PRO A 433 -7.62 -1.69 0.10
C PRO A 433 -6.39 -1.03 -0.53
N GLN A 434 -5.65 -1.77 -1.34
CA GLN A 434 -4.55 -1.20 -2.12
C GLN A 434 -5.07 -0.31 -3.26
N THR A 435 -4.20 0.54 -3.79
CA THR A 435 -4.52 1.49 -4.87
C THR A 435 -4.29 0.90 -6.26
N TYR A 436 -3.97 -0.39 -6.36
CA TYR A 436 -3.67 -1.11 -7.58
C TYR A 436 -4.59 -2.33 -7.74
N VAL A 437 -4.66 -2.91 -8.94
CA VAL A 437 -5.53 -4.05 -9.25
C VAL A 437 -4.65 -5.22 -9.71
N PRO A 438 -4.68 -6.36 -9.01
CA PRO A 438 -3.99 -7.57 -9.43
C PRO A 438 -4.40 -8.00 -10.84
N ASP A 439 -3.48 -8.59 -11.57
CA ASP A 439 -3.75 -9.04 -12.92
C ASP A 439 -4.77 -10.16 -12.93
N GLY A 440 -5.69 -10.12 -13.91
CA GLY A 440 -6.79 -11.09 -14.00
C GLY A 440 -7.84 -10.99 -12.89
N ALA A 441 -7.82 -9.96 -12.04
CA ALA A 441 -8.84 -9.75 -11.04
C ALA A 441 -10.22 -9.49 -11.67
N ALA A 442 -11.25 -10.18 -11.17
CA ALA A 442 -12.63 -9.98 -11.62
C ALA A 442 -13.22 -8.63 -11.16
N ILE A 443 -12.71 -8.09 -10.05
CA ILE A 443 -13.12 -6.80 -9.47
C ILE A 443 -11.98 -5.81 -9.73
N THR A 444 -12.25 -4.79 -10.54
CA THR A 444 -11.23 -3.83 -11.02
C THR A 444 -11.45 -2.40 -10.53
N ASP A 445 -12.45 -2.17 -9.67
CA ASP A 445 -12.76 -0.85 -9.12
C ASP A 445 -12.20 -0.61 -7.71
N LYS A 446 -11.61 -1.65 -7.11
CA LYS A 446 -10.88 -1.63 -5.83
C LYS A 446 -9.67 -2.58 -5.88
N GLY A 447 -8.66 -2.30 -5.07
CA GLY A 447 -7.52 -3.20 -4.90
C GLY A 447 -7.74 -4.27 -3.83
N PRO A 448 -6.77 -5.19 -3.66
CA PRO A 448 -6.80 -6.21 -2.62
C PRO A 448 -6.69 -5.58 -1.23
N ASP A 449 -7.33 -6.21 -0.25
CA ASP A 449 -7.47 -5.66 1.09
C ASP A 449 -6.32 -6.13 2.01
N ALA A 450 -5.49 -5.19 2.46
CA ALA A 450 -4.56 -5.45 3.56
C ALA A 450 -5.31 -5.35 4.89
N ASN A 451 -5.20 -6.39 5.72
CA ASN A 451 -5.84 -6.47 7.02
C ASN A 451 -4.81 -6.20 8.10
N SER A 452 -5.09 -5.24 9.00
CA SER A 452 -4.23 -4.91 10.13
C SER A 452 -4.95 -5.15 11.44
N TYR A 453 -4.26 -5.85 12.33
CA TYR A 453 -4.69 -6.21 13.68
C TYR A 453 -3.80 -5.49 14.68
N ASN A 454 -4.41 -4.81 15.62
CA ASN A 454 -3.72 -3.91 16.52
C ASN A 454 -4.08 -4.21 17.96
N CYS A 455 -3.09 -4.13 18.84
CA CYS A 455 -3.30 -4.16 20.28
C CYS A 455 -2.30 -3.23 20.96
N GLY A 456 -2.61 -2.82 22.19
CA GLY A 456 -1.72 -1.97 22.94
C GLY A 456 -2.16 -1.72 24.37
N VAL A 457 -1.31 -0.99 25.07
CA VAL A 457 -1.55 -0.57 26.46
C VAL A 457 -1.16 0.89 26.63
N SER A 458 -1.88 1.56 27.51
CA SER A 458 -1.57 2.92 27.94
C SER A 458 -1.49 2.94 29.46
N VAL A 459 -0.34 3.38 29.98
CA VAL A 459 -0.04 3.40 31.42
C VAL A 459 0.18 4.84 31.87
N ASN A 460 -0.75 5.37 32.66
CA ASN A 460 -0.65 6.69 33.28
C ASN A 460 0.09 6.58 34.61
N LEU A 461 1.27 7.19 34.69
CA LEU A 461 2.12 7.26 35.86
C LEU A 461 2.14 8.70 36.40
N PHE A 462 2.62 8.88 37.63
CA PHE A 462 2.69 10.22 38.25
C PHE A 462 3.61 11.19 37.48
N PHE A 463 4.54 10.67 36.67
CA PHE A 463 5.48 11.45 35.88
C PHE A 463 5.11 11.52 34.40
N GLY A 464 4.00 10.94 33.95
CA GLY A 464 3.62 10.95 32.54
C GLY A 464 2.94 9.66 32.10
N ARG A 465 2.57 9.56 30.82
CA ARG A 465 1.91 8.41 30.22
C ARG A 465 2.85 7.68 29.27
N ILE A 466 2.89 6.35 29.36
CA ILE A 466 3.60 5.49 28.42
C ILE A 466 2.56 4.73 27.59
N ASP A 467 2.70 4.80 26.27
CA ASP A 467 1.88 4.08 25.32
C ASP A 467 2.74 3.03 24.61
N LEU A 468 2.22 1.81 24.46
CA LEU A 468 2.82 0.73 23.68
C LEU A 468 1.78 0.19 22.72
N ALA A 469 2.15 0.01 21.46
CA ALA A 469 1.30 -0.59 20.44
C ALA A 469 2.04 -1.66 19.63
N TYR A 470 1.31 -2.68 19.22
CA TYR A 470 1.71 -3.65 18.24
C TYR A 470 0.71 -3.67 17.09
N GLU A 471 1.22 -3.66 15.88
CA GLU A 471 0.47 -3.91 14.65
C GLU A 471 1.00 -5.14 13.94
N LEU A 472 0.08 -5.99 13.46
CA LEU A 472 0.33 -6.98 12.44
C LEU A 472 -0.55 -6.68 11.22
N ARG A 473 0.06 -6.36 10.09
CA ARG A 473 -0.60 -6.15 8.80
C ARG A 473 -0.28 -7.28 7.84
N ILE A 474 -1.30 -7.81 7.17
CA ILE A 474 -1.18 -8.90 6.21
C ILE A 474 -1.93 -8.50 4.93
N LEU A 475 -1.25 -8.61 3.80
CA LEU A 475 -1.83 -8.53 2.47
C LEU A 475 -1.64 -9.88 1.77
N LYS A 476 -2.74 -10.42 1.23
CA LYS A 476 -2.75 -11.61 0.39
C LYS A 476 -3.54 -11.28 -0.87
N TYR A 477 -2.96 -11.52 -2.02
CA TYR A 477 -3.65 -11.44 -3.30
C TYR A 477 -3.02 -12.40 -4.29
N TYR A 478 -3.62 -12.56 -5.46
CA TYR A 478 -2.99 -13.30 -6.53
C TYR A 478 -3.23 -12.60 -7.85
N ASP A 479 -2.24 -12.72 -8.74
CA ASP A 479 -2.41 -12.43 -10.14
C ASP A 479 -2.81 -13.71 -10.86
N SER A 480 -3.86 -13.64 -11.68
CA SER A 480 -4.37 -14.77 -12.44
C SER A 480 -4.12 -14.57 -13.93
N TYR A 481 -3.24 -15.39 -14.47
CA TYR A 481 -2.94 -15.48 -15.89
C TYR A 481 -3.55 -16.74 -16.48
N PHE A 482 -3.60 -16.89 -17.80
CA PHE A 482 -4.00 -18.16 -18.43
C PHE A 482 -3.01 -19.28 -18.10
N SER A 483 -1.72 -18.95 -18.11
CA SER A 483 -0.59 -19.86 -17.93
C SER A 483 -0.24 -20.14 -16.47
N ASN A 484 -0.53 -19.24 -15.54
CA ASN A 484 -0.04 -19.34 -14.17
C ASN A 484 -0.88 -18.54 -13.18
N THR A 485 -0.62 -18.72 -11.89
CA THR A 485 -1.15 -17.90 -10.81
C THR A 485 -0.01 -17.54 -9.87
N ASN A 486 0.16 -16.25 -9.63
CA ASN A 486 1.19 -15.74 -8.74
C ASN A 486 0.54 -15.34 -7.43
N TYR A 487 0.83 -16.07 -6.35
CA TYR A 487 0.33 -15.81 -5.01
C TYR A 487 1.29 -14.88 -4.29
N THR A 488 0.85 -13.65 -4.05
CA THR A 488 1.68 -12.64 -3.39
C THR A 488 1.25 -12.46 -1.94
N PHE A 489 2.24 -12.45 -1.05
CA PHE A 489 2.06 -12.23 0.37
C PHE A 489 2.96 -11.10 0.84
N GLU A 490 2.36 -10.15 1.53
CA GLU A 490 3.10 -9.14 2.29
C GLU A 490 2.69 -9.20 3.75
N LYS A 491 3.68 -9.13 4.63
CA LYS A 491 3.48 -9.01 6.07
C LYS A 491 4.25 -7.81 6.56
N SER A 492 3.62 -7.01 7.41
CA SER A 492 4.31 -5.98 8.18
C SER A 492 3.98 -6.15 9.66
N SER A 493 4.97 -6.00 10.52
CA SER A 493 4.78 -5.83 11.95
C SER A 493 5.39 -4.53 12.41
N ASN A 494 4.72 -3.81 13.31
CA ASN A 494 5.20 -2.55 13.85
C ASN A 494 5.03 -2.53 15.37
N ILE A 495 6.12 -2.36 16.10
CA ILE A 495 6.12 -2.11 17.55
C ILE A 495 6.38 -0.63 17.75
N MET A 496 5.48 0.04 18.45
CA MET A 496 5.57 1.48 18.70
C MET A 496 5.57 1.75 20.21
N ILE A 497 6.46 2.64 20.65
CA ILE A 497 6.50 3.13 22.03
C ILE A 497 6.45 4.65 22.04
N GLY A 498 5.65 5.19 22.95
CA GLY A 498 5.46 6.62 23.10
C GLY A 498 5.46 7.03 24.56
N TYR A 499 6.01 8.20 24.83
CA TYR A 499 5.92 8.85 26.13
C TYR A 499 5.20 10.19 25.96
N THR A 500 4.26 10.50 26.85
CA THR A 500 3.53 11.77 26.86
C THR A 500 3.60 12.38 28.26
N TYR A 501 4.15 13.59 28.34
CA TYR A 501 4.12 14.41 29.55
C TYR A 501 2.93 15.38 29.49
N THR A 502 2.23 15.55 30.60
CA THR A 502 1.10 16.48 30.73
C THR A 502 1.40 17.47 31.86
N PHE A 503 1.28 18.76 31.58
CA PHE A 503 1.61 19.85 32.52
C PHE A 503 0.46 20.21 33.46
#